data_AF-A0A7C1FVF1-F1
#
_entry.id   AF-A0A7C1FVF1-F1
#
_cell.length_a   1.000
_cell.length_b   1.000
_cell.length_c   1.000
_cell.angle_alpha   90.00
_cell.angle_beta   90.00
_cell.angle_gamma   90.00
#
_symmetry.space_group_name_H-M   'P 1'
#
loop_
_entity.id
_entity.type
_entity.pdbx_description
1 polymer ?
#
loop_
_entity_poly.entity_id
_entity_poly.type
_entity_poly.pdbx_seq_one_letter_code
_entity_poly.pdbx_strand_id
1 'polypeptide(L)'
;MTIRSIASYSNRRGALGLALVLILLAQVAFMPDRWQTFRELLPYLAQPWGSEAKMRLALARGGADLYDFLMLCDRLLPRQATLLLVTGGAEDYGRAYFIYNRSLYHLYPRRVWWAASFPVQGSPAWWIPSDLTPESLRRIVAQVGADYIVAYDMPSRPPLGIPVAEFAPDQYILDVQGLAR
;
A
#
# COMPACT_ATOMS: atom_id res chain seq x y z
N MET A 1 -59.38 0.06 -9.31
CA MET A 1 -58.60 1.31 -9.45
C MET A 1 -57.99 1.61 -8.08
N THR A 2 -56.68 1.42 -7.95
CA THR A 2 -56.01 1.12 -6.67
C THR A 2 -55.02 2.25 -6.37
N ILE A 3 -55.38 3.16 -5.46
CA ILE A 3 -54.52 4.28 -5.02
C ILE A 3 -54.36 4.21 -3.50
N ARG A 4 -53.54 3.28 -3.02
CA ARG A 4 -53.07 3.23 -1.62
C ARG A 4 -51.67 2.64 -1.58
N SER A 5 -50.63 3.36 -2.03
CA SER A 5 -49.24 2.90 -1.85
C SER A 5 -48.17 3.98 -2.06
N ILE A 6 -48.34 5.20 -1.55
CA ILE A 6 -47.27 6.22 -1.62
C ILE A 6 -46.88 6.77 -0.23
N ALA A 7 -47.83 6.87 0.71
CA ALA A 7 -47.56 7.43 2.03
C ALA A 7 -46.66 6.56 2.96
N SER A 8 -46.55 5.24 2.70
CA SER A 8 -45.79 4.32 3.58
C SER A 8 -44.27 4.32 3.34
N TYR A 9 -43.80 4.83 2.19
CA TYR A 9 -42.38 4.80 1.83
C TYR A 9 -41.56 5.92 2.48
N SER A 10 -42.17 7.07 2.78
CA SER A 10 -41.49 8.22 3.40
C SER A 10 -41.12 7.94 4.86
N ASN A 11 -42.06 7.39 5.64
CA ASN A 11 -41.85 7.12 7.06
C ASN A 11 -40.77 6.06 7.33
N ARG A 12 -40.59 5.08 6.43
CA ARG A 12 -39.55 4.05 6.58
C ARG A 12 -38.14 4.62 6.42
N ARG A 13 -37.94 5.57 5.51
CA ARG A 13 -36.63 6.23 5.33
C ARG A 13 -36.29 7.12 6.52
N GLY A 14 -37.27 7.86 7.04
CA GLY A 14 -37.10 8.64 8.27
C GLY A 14 -36.76 7.77 9.47
N ALA A 15 -37.47 6.67 9.66
CA ALA A 15 -37.22 5.74 10.77
C ALA A 15 -35.85 5.04 10.66
N LEU A 16 -35.45 4.61 9.46
CA LEU A 16 -34.13 4.01 9.24
C LEU A 16 -33.00 5.01 9.46
N GLY A 17 -33.15 6.25 8.97
CA GLY A 17 -32.19 7.32 9.21
C GLY A 17 -32.04 7.63 10.70
N LEU A 18 -33.16 7.74 11.43
CA LEU A 18 -33.16 7.96 12.86
C LEU A 18 -32.51 6.78 13.62
N ALA A 19 -32.84 5.54 13.27
CA ALA A 19 -32.23 4.36 13.88
C ALA A 19 -30.71 4.33 13.65
N LEU A 20 -30.25 4.65 12.44
CA LEU A 20 -28.82 4.71 12.13
C LEU A 20 -28.11 5.78 12.96
N VAL A 21 -28.69 6.98 13.07
CA VAL A 21 -28.14 8.08 13.89
C VAL A 21 -28.06 7.66 15.36
N LEU A 22 -29.11 7.02 15.90
CA LEU A 22 -29.11 6.55 17.28
C LEU A 22 -28.06 5.46 17.53
N ILE A 23 -27.86 4.54 16.57
CA ILE A 23 -26.81 3.52 16.66
C ILE A 23 -25.43 4.19 16.65
N LEU A 24 -25.18 5.16 15.77
CA LEU A 24 -23.91 5.88 15.71
C LEU A 24 -23.65 6.65 17.01
N LEU A 25 -24.65 7.33 17.56
CA LEU A 25 -24.53 8.04 18.83
C LEU A 25 -24.28 7.09 20.01
N ALA A 26 -24.95 5.93 20.04
CA ALA A 26 -24.71 4.92 21.07
C ALA A 26 -23.29 4.33 20.98
N GLN A 27 -22.77 4.09 19.78
CA GLN A 27 -21.38 3.63 19.58
C GLN A 27 -20.35 4.68 20.04
N VAL A 28 -20.62 5.97 19.81
CA VAL A 28 -19.77 7.06 20.31
C VAL A 28 -19.82 7.14 21.85
N ALA A 29 -21.01 6.99 22.45
CA ALA A 29 -21.19 7.07 23.90
C ALA A 29 -20.55 5.90 24.67
N PHE A 30 -20.56 4.69 24.10
CA PHE A 30 -20.02 3.49 24.74
C PHE A 30 -18.51 3.29 24.60
N MET A 31 -17.81 4.15 23.84
CA MET A 31 -16.39 3.99 23.57
C MET A 31 -15.62 5.31 23.71
N PRO A 32 -15.54 5.89 24.92
CA PRO A 32 -14.82 7.15 25.16
C PRO A 32 -13.34 7.07 24.74
N ASP A 33 -12.70 5.92 24.90
CA ASP A 33 -11.31 5.69 24.48
C ASP A 33 -11.14 5.74 22.95
N ARG A 34 -12.19 5.46 22.18
CA ARG A 34 -12.15 5.60 20.72
C ARG A 34 -12.19 7.04 20.27
N TRP A 35 -12.63 7.99 21.09
CA TRP A 35 -12.51 9.40 20.75
C TRP A 35 -11.04 9.79 20.62
N GLN A 36 -10.17 9.24 21.47
CA GLN A 36 -8.73 9.42 21.37
C GLN A 36 -8.18 8.77 20.09
N THR A 37 -8.59 7.54 19.77
CA THR A 37 -8.25 6.90 18.49
C THR A 37 -8.73 7.71 17.29
N PHE A 38 -9.95 8.26 17.33
CA PHE A 38 -10.47 9.14 16.27
C PHE A 38 -9.67 10.42 16.20
N ARG A 39 -9.27 11.03 17.32
CA ARG A 39 -8.44 12.23 17.35
C ARG A 39 -7.04 11.98 16.80
N GLU A 40 -6.50 10.78 17.02
CA GLU A 40 -5.24 10.31 16.45
C GLU A 40 -5.37 9.98 14.97
N LEU A 41 -6.51 9.45 14.52
CA LEU A 41 -6.81 9.15 13.12
C LEU A 41 -7.28 10.38 12.33
N LEU A 42 -7.80 11.41 12.99
CA LEU A 42 -8.38 12.59 12.35
C LEU A 42 -7.38 13.31 11.44
N PRO A 43 -6.09 13.51 11.82
CA PRO A 43 -5.09 14.06 10.92
C PRO A 43 -4.89 13.23 9.66
N TYR A 44 -5.01 11.90 9.73
CA TYR A 44 -4.88 11.01 8.57
C TYR A 44 -6.11 11.03 7.66
N LEU A 45 -7.30 11.25 8.24
CA LEU A 45 -8.55 11.43 7.48
C LEU A 45 -8.72 12.84 6.93
N ALA A 46 -8.18 13.85 7.63
CA ALA A 46 -8.22 15.26 7.28
C ALA A 46 -7.06 15.68 6.37
N GLN A 47 -5.99 14.89 6.29
CA GLN A 47 -5.05 15.03 5.19
C GLN A 47 -5.82 14.77 3.91
N PRO A 48 -5.87 15.73 2.97
CA PRO A 48 -6.43 15.47 1.66
C PRO A 48 -5.59 14.35 1.08
N TRP A 49 -6.16 13.14 1.05
CA TRP A 49 -5.62 12.02 0.28
C TRP A 49 -5.32 12.62 -1.08
N GLY A 50 -4.02 12.75 -1.40
CA GLY A 50 -3.53 13.65 -2.45
C GLY A 50 -4.46 13.56 -3.65
N SER A 51 -4.99 14.70 -4.10
CA SER A 51 -6.23 14.82 -4.89
C SER A 51 -6.57 13.57 -5.69
N GLU A 52 -7.82 13.11 -5.64
CA GLU A 52 -8.29 11.95 -6.43
C GLU A 52 -7.82 12.00 -7.90
N ALA A 53 -7.63 13.21 -8.44
CA ALA A 53 -6.95 13.48 -9.71
C ALA A 53 -5.48 12.98 -9.77
N LYS A 54 -4.61 13.23 -8.79
CA LYS A 54 -3.26 12.66 -8.69
C LYS A 54 -3.28 11.14 -8.59
N MET A 55 -4.17 10.57 -7.79
CA MET A 55 -4.30 9.11 -7.70
C MET A 55 -4.79 8.49 -9.02
N ARG A 56 -5.76 9.13 -9.70
CA ARG A 56 -6.21 8.74 -11.05
C ARG A 56 -5.13 8.95 -12.11
N LEU A 57 -4.29 9.98 -11.99
CA LEU A 57 -3.16 10.20 -12.91
C LEU A 57 -2.07 9.14 -12.70
N ALA A 58 -1.78 8.77 -11.45
CA ALA A 58 -0.86 7.69 -11.11
C ALA A 58 -1.38 6.33 -11.62
N LEU A 59 -2.67 6.06 -11.48
CA LEU A 59 -3.34 4.89 -12.06
C LEU A 59 -3.27 4.90 -13.60
N ALA A 60 -3.47 6.05 -14.23
CA ALA A 60 -3.44 6.19 -15.69
C ALA A 60 -2.04 6.04 -16.31
N ARG A 61 -0.98 6.35 -15.56
CA ARG A 61 0.42 6.28 -16.04
C ARG A 61 1.16 4.98 -15.71
N GLY A 62 0.66 4.14 -14.80
CA GLY A 62 1.37 2.91 -14.41
C GLY A 62 0.50 1.77 -13.86
N GLY A 63 -0.83 1.86 -13.94
CA GLY A 63 -1.73 0.88 -13.33
C GLY A 63 -1.72 -0.50 -14.01
N ALA A 64 -1.63 -0.56 -15.35
CA ALA A 64 -1.56 -1.81 -16.09
C ALA A 64 -0.19 -2.48 -15.89
N ASP A 65 0.89 -1.72 -16.08
CA ASP A 65 2.27 -2.21 -15.93
C ASP A 65 2.56 -2.72 -14.52
N LEU A 66 2.08 -2.02 -13.47
CA LEU A 66 2.21 -2.48 -12.10
C LEU A 66 1.52 -3.83 -11.88
N TYR A 67 0.30 -3.99 -12.37
CA TYR A 67 -0.46 -5.21 -12.15
C TYR A 67 0.21 -6.41 -12.84
N ASP A 68 0.63 -6.24 -14.09
CA ASP A 68 1.32 -7.28 -14.85
C ASP A 68 2.68 -7.63 -14.23
N PHE A 69 3.42 -6.62 -13.75
CA PHE A 69 4.66 -6.82 -13.02
C PHE A 69 4.46 -7.58 -11.70
N LEU A 70 3.44 -7.22 -10.91
CA LEU A 70 3.12 -7.95 -9.68
C LEU A 70 2.65 -9.38 -9.96
N MET A 71 1.91 -9.61 -11.04
CA MET A 71 1.56 -10.96 -11.50
C MET A 71 2.77 -11.77 -11.96
N LEU A 72 3.76 -11.12 -12.56
CA LEU A 72 5.04 -11.77 -12.88
C LEU A 72 5.78 -12.17 -11.60
N CYS A 73 5.86 -11.26 -10.62
CA CYS A 73 6.45 -11.54 -9.32
C CYS A 73 5.76 -12.73 -8.61
N ASP A 74 4.44 -12.78 -8.59
CA ASP A 74 3.69 -13.87 -7.96
C ASP A 74 3.97 -15.24 -8.60
N ARG A 75 4.15 -15.27 -9.93
CA ARG A 75 4.47 -16.51 -10.66
C ARG A 75 5.90 -16.98 -10.46
N LEU A 76 6.85 -16.06 -10.36
CA LEU A 76 8.28 -16.41 -10.32
C LEU A 76 8.78 -16.71 -8.91
N LEU A 77 8.24 -16.07 -7.88
CA LEU A 77 8.83 -16.09 -6.55
C LEU A 77 8.21 -17.18 -5.66
N PRO A 78 8.99 -17.85 -4.79
CA PRO A 78 8.44 -18.80 -3.82
C PRO A 78 7.39 -18.16 -2.91
N ARG A 79 6.35 -18.91 -2.52
CA ARG A 79 5.25 -18.38 -1.67
C ARG A 79 5.71 -17.98 -0.26
N GLN A 80 6.78 -18.58 0.23
CA GLN A 80 7.38 -18.35 1.55
C GLN A 80 8.47 -17.28 1.55
N ALA A 81 8.77 -16.67 0.40
CA ALA A 81 9.83 -15.69 0.30
C ALA A 81 9.49 -14.41 1.08
N THR A 82 10.52 -13.81 1.67
CA THR A 82 10.50 -12.44 2.22
C THR A 82 10.98 -11.48 1.13
N LEU A 83 10.16 -10.50 0.80
CA LEU A 83 10.41 -9.56 -0.30
C LEU A 83 10.76 -8.19 0.28
N LEU A 84 11.76 -7.55 -0.32
CA LEU A 84 12.00 -6.12 -0.17
C LEU A 84 11.49 -5.40 -1.41
N LEU A 85 10.34 -4.74 -1.31
CA LEU A 85 9.85 -3.83 -2.32
C LEU A 85 10.64 -2.52 -2.23
N VAL A 86 11.22 -2.11 -3.36
CA VAL A 86 11.95 -0.84 -3.49
C VAL A 86 11.22 0.05 -4.47
N THR A 87 10.83 1.25 -4.05
CA THR A 87 10.18 2.24 -4.91
C THR A 87 11.10 3.44 -5.11
N GLY A 88 11.78 3.51 -6.27
CA GLY A 88 12.86 4.47 -6.53
C GLY A 88 12.43 5.81 -7.14
N GLY A 89 11.45 5.79 -8.04
CA GLY A 89 11.06 6.94 -8.86
C GLY A 89 9.71 7.54 -8.49
N ALA A 90 9.15 7.14 -7.35
CA ALA A 90 7.95 7.77 -6.86
C ALA A 90 8.29 9.17 -6.31
N GLU A 91 7.96 10.18 -7.10
CA GLU A 91 8.12 11.60 -6.75
C GLU A 91 7.30 12.01 -5.52
N ASP A 92 6.30 11.20 -5.14
CA ASP A 92 5.48 11.41 -3.95
C ASP A 92 5.15 10.11 -3.19
N TYR A 93 4.91 10.29 -1.88
CA TYR A 93 4.51 9.24 -0.96
C TYR A 93 3.25 8.48 -1.39
N GLY A 94 2.27 9.18 -1.99
CA GLY A 94 0.98 8.60 -2.35
C GLY A 94 1.11 7.51 -3.40
N ARG A 95 1.88 7.75 -4.47
CA ARG A 95 2.16 6.75 -5.52
C ARG A 95 2.90 5.55 -4.95
N ALA A 96 3.95 5.80 -4.17
CA ALA A 96 4.76 4.73 -3.61
C ALA A 96 3.98 3.88 -2.60
N TYR A 97 3.18 4.52 -1.75
CA TYR A 97 2.30 3.86 -0.80
C TYR A 97 1.21 3.04 -1.52
N PHE A 98 0.68 3.54 -2.64
CA PHE A 98 -0.23 2.79 -3.49
C PHE A 98 0.42 1.51 -4.05
N ILE A 99 1.63 1.62 -4.60
CA ILE A 99 2.41 0.47 -5.11
C ILE A 99 2.63 -0.56 -4.00
N TYR A 100 3.06 -0.10 -2.81
CA TYR A 100 3.21 -0.97 -1.66
C TYR A 100 1.92 -1.69 -1.29
N ASN A 101 0.80 -0.97 -1.15
CA ASN A 101 -0.47 -1.59 -0.79
C ASN A 101 -0.90 -2.64 -1.82
N ARG A 102 -0.74 -2.36 -3.12
CA ARG A 102 -1.04 -3.33 -4.17
C ARG A 102 -0.15 -4.56 -4.10
N SER A 103 1.14 -4.39 -3.78
CA SER A 103 2.05 -5.52 -3.59
C SER A 103 1.60 -6.44 -2.45
N LEU A 104 1.06 -5.90 -1.35
CA LEU A 104 0.53 -6.72 -0.26
C LEU A 104 -0.63 -7.61 -0.70
N TYR A 105 -1.57 -7.06 -1.48
CA TYR A 105 -2.71 -7.83 -1.97
C TYR A 105 -2.30 -8.90 -2.99
N HIS A 106 -1.41 -8.56 -3.92
CA HIS A 106 -1.04 -9.46 -5.01
C HIS A 106 -0.01 -10.52 -4.62
N LEU A 107 0.89 -10.22 -3.69
CA LEU A 107 2.00 -11.10 -3.36
C LEU A 107 1.72 -11.94 -2.11
N TYR A 108 0.55 -11.80 -1.48
CA TYR A 108 0.13 -12.64 -0.36
C TYR A 108 0.25 -14.14 -0.70
N PRO A 109 0.85 -14.98 0.17
CA PRO A 109 1.15 -14.77 1.59
C PRO A 109 2.57 -14.28 1.89
N ARG A 110 3.33 -13.83 0.89
CA ARG A 110 4.72 -13.39 1.09
C ARG A 110 4.78 -12.20 2.05
N ARG A 111 5.84 -12.15 2.87
CA ARG A 111 6.11 -10.99 3.71
C ARG A 111 6.76 -9.91 2.83
N VAL A 112 6.15 -8.73 2.76
CA VAL A 112 6.69 -7.61 1.97
C VAL A 112 7.14 -6.50 2.91
N TRP A 113 8.42 -6.16 2.84
CA TRP A 113 9.01 -4.96 3.42
C TRP A 113 9.11 -3.89 2.36
N TRP A 114 9.13 -2.63 2.78
CA TRP A 114 9.16 -1.49 1.86
C TRP A 114 10.32 -0.55 2.15
N ALA A 115 11.17 -0.31 1.16
CA ALA A 115 12.20 0.71 1.20
C ALA A 115 11.92 1.83 0.20
N ALA A 116 11.99 3.08 0.67
CA ALA A 116 11.79 4.27 -0.15
C ALA A 116 12.56 5.48 0.42
N SER A 117 12.82 6.48 -0.43
CA SER A 117 13.67 7.64 -0.13
C SER A 117 12.98 8.84 0.51
N PHE A 118 11.65 8.87 0.57
CA PHE A 118 10.90 9.96 1.21
C PHE A 118 10.54 9.61 2.67
N PRO A 119 10.50 10.60 3.57
CA PRO A 119 10.06 10.40 4.95
C PRO A 119 8.55 10.08 5.00
N VAL A 120 8.18 8.98 5.64
CA VAL A 120 6.78 8.61 5.89
C VAL A 120 6.38 9.08 7.28
N GLN A 121 5.33 9.91 7.37
CA GLN A 121 4.77 10.31 8.67
C GLN A 121 4.20 9.08 9.39
N GLY A 122 4.61 8.88 10.65
CA GLY A 122 4.14 7.75 11.46
C GLY A 122 4.90 6.43 11.26
N SER A 123 5.97 6.44 10.46
CA SER A 123 6.99 5.38 10.31
C SER A 123 6.47 3.95 10.57
N PRO A 124 5.58 3.41 9.71
CA PRO A 124 5.04 2.08 9.95
C PRO A 124 6.17 1.05 9.99
N ALA A 125 6.04 0.03 10.85
CA ALA A 125 7.12 -0.93 11.12
C ALA A 125 7.62 -1.70 9.89
N TRP A 126 6.84 -1.74 8.81
CA TRP A 126 7.14 -2.41 7.54
C TRP A 126 7.81 -1.48 6.51
N TRP A 127 7.93 -0.18 6.80
CA TRP A 127 8.64 0.81 5.99
C TRP A 127 10.03 1.09 6.56
N ILE A 128 11.00 1.25 5.66
CA ILE A 128 12.39 1.54 5.98
C ILE A 128 12.85 2.75 5.15
N PRO A 129 13.16 3.90 5.77
CA PRO A 129 13.73 5.03 5.05
C PRO A 129 15.10 4.64 4.48
N SER A 130 15.33 4.95 3.21
CA SER A 130 16.55 4.54 2.53
C SER A 130 16.90 5.44 1.35
N ASP A 131 18.17 5.78 1.21
CA ASP A 131 18.70 6.51 0.06
C ASP A 131 18.80 5.64 -1.20
N LEU A 132 18.43 4.35 -1.10
CA LEU A 132 18.38 3.36 -2.19
C LEU A 132 19.73 3.12 -2.89
N THR A 133 20.83 3.47 -2.22
CA THR A 133 22.18 3.09 -2.65
C THR A 133 22.41 1.60 -2.49
N PRO A 134 23.35 0.98 -3.24
CA PRO A 134 23.69 -0.43 -3.07
C PRO A 134 24.05 -0.80 -1.62
N GLU A 135 24.77 0.06 -0.91
CA GLU A 135 25.19 -0.17 0.46
C GLU A 135 23.99 -0.11 1.42
N SER A 136 23.07 0.83 1.21
CA SER A 136 21.85 0.95 2.00
C SER A 136 20.94 -0.27 1.80
N LEU A 137 20.73 -0.69 0.54
CA LEU A 137 19.91 -1.85 0.21
C LEU A 137 20.50 -3.15 0.77
N ARG A 138 21.83 -3.33 0.70
CA ARG A 138 22.49 -4.49 1.33
C ARG A 138 22.23 -4.56 2.83
N ARG A 139 22.35 -3.43 3.53
CA ARG A 139 22.03 -3.35 4.97
C ARG A 139 20.58 -3.71 5.25
N ILE A 140 19.65 -3.19 4.46
CA ILE A 140 18.22 -3.44 4.64
C ILE A 140 17.89 -4.91 4.39
N VAL A 141 18.41 -5.49 3.29
CA VAL A 141 18.26 -6.92 2.98
C VAL A 141 18.72 -7.78 4.16
N ALA A 142 19.89 -7.48 4.73
CA ALA A 142 20.39 -8.19 5.90
C ALA A 142 19.51 -7.97 7.14
N GLN A 143 19.03 -6.75 7.37
CA GLN A 143 18.17 -6.39 8.51
C GLN A 143 16.83 -7.11 8.47
N VAL A 144 16.19 -7.19 7.30
CA VAL A 144 14.84 -7.75 7.18
C VAL A 144 14.82 -9.23 6.78
N GLY A 145 15.98 -9.80 6.45
CA GLY A 145 16.10 -11.16 5.92
C GLY A 145 15.39 -11.32 4.58
N ALA A 146 15.53 -10.35 3.67
CA ALA A 146 14.90 -10.43 2.36
C ALA A 146 15.56 -11.48 1.49
N ASP A 147 14.75 -12.32 0.85
CA ASP A 147 15.18 -13.30 -0.15
C ASP A 147 15.31 -12.64 -1.53
N TYR A 148 14.41 -11.71 -1.84
CA TYR A 148 14.37 -11.02 -3.12
C TYR A 148 14.18 -9.51 -2.95
N ILE A 149 14.80 -8.74 -3.85
CA ILE A 149 14.45 -7.34 -4.09
C ILE A 149 13.49 -7.28 -5.27
N VAL A 150 12.35 -6.64 -5.08
CA VAL A 150 11.38 -6.30 -6.13
C VAL A 150 11.46 -4.79 -6.33
N ALA A 151 12.10 -4.35 -7.40
CA ALA A 151 12.29 -2.93 -7.68
C ALA A 151 11.23 -2.42 -8.65
N TYR A 152 10.64 -1.26 -8.33
CA TYR A 152 9.66 -0.58 -9.15
C TYR A 152 10.01 0.90 -9.25
N ASP A 153 9.94 1.46 -10.46
CA ASP A 153 10.41 2.81 -10.80
C ASP A 153 11.89 3.05 -10.40
N MET A 154 12.74 2.02 -10.35
CA MET A 154 14.13 2.19 -9.93
C MET A 154 15.04 2.37 -11.15
N PRO A 155 15.59 3.57 -11.42
CA PRO A 155 16.16 3.93 -12.73
C PRO A 155 17.40 3.13 -13.11
N SER A 156 18.09 2.53 -12.14
CA SER A 156 19.23 1.66 -12.38
C SER A 156 19.20 0.46 -11.46
N ARG A 157 19.63 -0.68 -12.01
CA ARG A 157 19.82 -1.92 -11.26
C ARG A 157 21.08 -1.79 -10.40
N PRO A 158 20.97 -1.87 -9.06
CA PRO A 158 22.16 -1.88 -8.22
C PRO A 158 22.97 -3.15 -8.50
N PRO A 159 24.31 -3.11 -8.38
CA PRO A 159 25.16 -4.29 -8.48
C PRO A 159 25.02 -5.17 -7.22
N LEU A 160 23.82 -5.68 -7.00
CA LEU A 160 23.41 -6.50 -5.86
C LEU A 160 22.64 -7.72 -6.36
N GLY A 161 22.99 -8.90 -5.86
CA GLY A 161 22.25 -10.11 -6.12
C GLY A 161 22.36 -10.61 -7.56
N ILE A 162 21.53 -11.60 -7.87
CA ILE A 162 21.45 -12.23 -9.19
C ILE A 162 20.12 -11.80 -9.83
N PRO A 163 20.12 -11.26 -11.07
CA PRO A 163 18.88 -10.94 -11.76
C PRO A 163 18.01 -12.19 -11.99
N VAL A 164 16.76 -12.12 -11.57
CA VAL A 164 15.77 -13.19 -11.78
C VAL A 164 14.91 -12.89 -13.01
N ALA A 165 14.41 -11.65 -13.09
CA ALA A 165 13.60 -11.18 -14.20
C ALA A 165 13.68 -9.65 -14.31
N GLU A 166 13.47 -9.16 -15.52
CA GLU A 166 13.37 -7.75 -15.86
C GLU A 166 12.14 -7.57 -16.73
N PHE A 167 11.21 -6.73 -16.29
CA PHE A 167 9.97 -6.43 -17.00
C PHE A 167 10.13 -5.14 -17.83
N ALA A 168 10.79 -4.15 -17.23
CA ALA A 168 11.18 -2.89 -17.84
C ALA A 168 12.53 -2.43 -17.24
N PRO A 169 13.23 -1.45 -17.83
CA PRO A 169 14.52 -0.97 -17.31
C PRO A 169 14.48 -0.50 -15.84
N ASP A 170 13.31 -0.10 -15.36
CA ASP A 170 13.04 0.37 -14.01
C ASP A 170 12.22 -0.60 -13.14
N GLN A 171 11.94 -1.80 -13.66
CA GLN A 171 11.11 -2.83 -13.02
C GLN A 171 11.76 -4.20 -13.13
N TYR A 172 12.34 -4.67 -12.03
CA TYR A 172 13.14 -5.90 -12.03
C TYR A 172 13.14 -6.61 -10.69
N ILE A 173 13.58 -7.86 -10.71
CA ILE A 173 13.66 -8.75 -9.55
C ILE A 173 15.10 -9.24 -9.40
N LEU A 174 15.61 -9.18 -8.17
CA LEU A 174 16.94 -9.67 -7.80
C LEU A 174 16.81 -10.74 -6.72
N ASP A 175 17.51 -11.85 -6.89
CA ASP A 175 17.77 -12.83 -5.83
C ASP A 175 18.94 -12.35 -4.98
N VAL A 176 18.70 -12.19 -3.69
CA VAL A 176 19.67 -11.66 -2.72
C VAL A 176 19.97 -12.63 -1.58
N GLN A 177 19.52 -13.88 -1.67
CA GLN A 177 19.74 -14.90 -0.62
C GLN A 177 21.23 -15.14 -0.33
N GLY A 178 22.09 -14.92 -1.33
CA GLY A 178 23.55 -15.01 -1.19
C GLY A 178 24.24 -13.80 -0.58
N LEU A 179 23.53 -12.67 -0.35
CA LEU A 179 24.11 -11.44 0.19
C LEU A 179 24.04 -11.33 1.72
N ALA A 180 23.18 -12.11 2.36
CA ALA A 180 22.94 -12.04 3.81
C ALA A 180 23.90 -12.93 4.63
N ARG A 181 24.94 -13.51 4.00
CA ARG A 181 26.00 -14.30 4.63
C ARG A 181 27.32 -13.55 4.55
#